data_AF-A0A351FDJ3-F1
#
_entry.id   AF-A0A351FDJ3-F1
#
_cell.length_a   1.000
_cell.length_b   1.000
_cell.length_c   1.000
_cell.angle_alpha   90.00
_cell.angle_beta   90.00
_cell.angle_gamma   90.00
#
_symmetry.space_group_name_H-M   'P 1'
#
loop_
_entity.id
_entity.type
_entity.pdbx_description
1 polymer ?
#
loop_
_entity_poly.entity_id
_entity_poly.type
_entity_poly.pdbx_seq_one_letter_code
_entity_poly.pdbx_strand_id
1 'polypeptide(L)'
;MKVVIIMGSASDESHAKKITDNLDNLNISWEQFVASAHKQPLEVLKILEDNANEESLVYVTIAGRSNALSGFVGANSEFPTIACPPFTDKTDMMVNINSTLQMPSKTPVLTVLDPGNCATAISRIFKV
;
A
#
# COMPACT_ATOMS: atom_id res chain seq x y z
N MET A 1 9.14 14.00 -1.80
CA MET A 1 8.91 12.69 -1.15
C MET A 1 7.45 12.59 -0.82
N LYS A 2 6.79 11.57 -1.33
CA LYS A 2 5.34 11.42 -1.25
C LYS A 2 5.00 9.96 -0.98
N VAL A 3 3.91 9.72 -0.27
CA VAL A 3 3.32 8.39 -0.14
C VAL A 3 1.97 8.39 -0.83
N VAL A 4 1.69 7.38 -1.64
CA VAL A 4 0.37 7.18 -2.23
C VAL A 4 -0.23 5.92 -1.64
N ILE A 5 -1.27 6.09 -0.83
CA ILE A 5 -2.00 5.00 -0.19
C ILE A 5 -3.19 4.62 -1.07
N ILE A 6 -3.28 3.36 -1.47
CA ILE A 6 -4.41 2.84 -2.25
C ILE A 6 -5.06 1.71 -1.44
N MET A 7 -6.33 1.90 -1.09
CA MET A 7 -7.12 0.86 -0.43
C MET A 7 -8.16 0.28 -1.38
N GLY A 8 -8.38 -1.03 -1.29
CA GLY A 8 -9.33 -1.73 -2.15
C GLY A 8 -10.81 -1.48 -1.80
N SER A 9 -11.07 -0.94 -0.61
CA SER A 9 -12.41 -0.68 -0.08
C SER A 9 -12.40 0.48 0.92
N ALA A 10 -13.42 1.33 0.88
CA ALA A 10 -13.60 2.39 1.88
C ALA A 10 -13.78 1.86 3.32
N SER A 11 -14.08 0.57 3.50
CA SER A 11 -14.09 -0.07 4.82
C SER A 11 -12.71 -0.09 5.49
N ASP A 12 -11.64 0.02 4.71
CA ASP A 12 -10.27 -0.06 5.20
C ASP A 12 -9.73 1.29 5.70
N GLU A 13 -10.56 2.35 5.64
CA GLU A 13 -10.24 3.72 6.07
C GLU A 13 -9.66 3.76 7.50
N SER A 14 -10.26 3.00 8.42
CA SER A 14 -9.79 2.95 9.82
C SER A 14 -8.40 2.31 9.96
N HIS A 15 -7.99 1.45 9.03
CA HIS A 15 -6.66 0.87 8.97
C HIS A 15 -5.69 1.82 8.30
N ALA A 16 -6.08 2.43 7.17
CA ALA A 16 -5.31 3.47 6.48
C ALA A 16 -4.95 4.62 7.42
N LYS A 17 -5.93 5.08 8.22
CA LYS A 17 -5.74 6.16 9.20
C LYS A 17 -4.59 5.88 10.18
N LYS A 18 -4.40 4.62 10.59
CA LYS A 18 -3.28 4.26 11.49
C LYS A 18 -1.92 4.47 10.83
N ILE A 19 -1.84 4.31 9.51
CA ILE A 19 -0.63 4.59 8.73
C ILE A 19 -0.47 6.10 8.58
N THR A 20 -1.50 6.81 8.11
CA THR A 20 -1.45 8.26 7.86
C THR A 20 -1.12 9.05 9.12
N ASP A 21 -1.70 8.69 10.27
CA ASP A 21 -1.40 9.36 11.55
C ASP A 21 0.09 9.26 11.92
N ASN A 22 0.75 8.15 11.60
CA ASN A 22 2.18 8.00 11.79
C ASN A 22 3.00 8.76 10.74
N LEU A 23 2.54 8.82 9.47
CA LEU A 23 3.17 9.63 8.43
C LEU A 23 3.10 11.13 8.78
N ASP A 24 1.97 11.60 9.31
CA ASP A 24 1.78 12.97 9.78
C ASP A 24 2.77 13.33 10.90
N ASN A 25 2.93 12.44 11.90
CA ASN A 25 3.90 12.62 12.97
C ASN A 25 5.35 12.69 12.46
N LEU A 26 5.64 12.03 11.34
CA LEU A 26 6.94 12.05 10.67
C LEU A 26 7.08 13.19 9.64
N ASN A 27 6.04 14.02 9.47
CA ASN A 27 5.96 15.07 8.45
C ASN A 27 6.17 14.57 7.02
N ILE A 28 5.70 13.36 6.70
CA ILE A 28 5.77 12.78 5.36
C ILE A 28 4.45 13.05 4.63
N SER A 29 4.52 13.75 3.49
CA SER A 29 3.34 14.05 2.68
C SER A 29 2.73 12.78 2.08
N TRP A 30 1.40 12.69 2.11
CA TRP A 30 0.68 11.54 1.57
C TRP A 30 -0.61 11.94 0.85
N GLU A 31 -1.04 11.06 -0.05
CA GLU A 31 -2.36 11.05 -0.68
C GLU A 31 -3.00 9.68 -0.49
N GLN A 32 -4.33 9.62 -0.51
CA GLN A 32 -5.09 8.41 -0.27
C GLN A 32 -6.22 8.24 -1.28
N PHE A 33 -6.37 7.02 -1.79
CA PHE A 33 -7.36 6.66 -2.79
C PHE A 33 -8.10 5.37 -2.42
N VAL A 34 -9.38 5.28 -2.81
CA VAL A 34 -10.16 4.04 -2.78
C VAL A 34 -10.31 3.53 -4.21
N ALA A 35 -9.55 2.50 -4.57
CA ALA A 35 -9.59 1.89 -5.89
C ALA A 35 -9.26 0.39 -5.80
N SER A 36 -10.13 -0.44 -6.36
CA SER A 36 -9.97 -1.90 -6.31
C SER A 36 -9.38 -2.43 -7.61
N ALA A 37 -8.29 -3.20 -7.54
CA ALA A 37 -7.74 -3.89 -8.72
C ALA A 37 -8.76 -4.87 -9.37
N HIS A 38 -9.70 -5.41 -8.59
CA HIS A 38 -10.72 -6.32 -9.12
C HIS A 38 -11.91 -5.61 -9.77
N LYS A 39 -12.29 -4.44 -9.24
CA LYS A 39 -13.53 -3.75 -9.64
C LYS A 39 -13.28 -2.53 -10.52
N GLN A 40 -12.14 -1.88 -10.33
CA GLN A 40 -11.77 -0.59 -10.92
C GLN A 40 -10.27 -0.57 -11.33
N PRO A 41 -9.77 -1.55 -12.11
CA PRO A 41 -8.35 -1.63 -12.46
C PRO A 41 -7.84 -0.41 -13.23
N LEU A 42 -8.67 0.19 -14.09
CA LEU A 42 -8.31 1.40 -14.83
C LEU A 42 -8.12 2.62 -13.93
N GLU A 43 -8.87 2.69 -12.82
CA GLU A 43 -8.68 3.77 -11.83
C GLU A 43 -7.35 3.59 -11.09
N VAL A 44 -6.98 2.35 -10.77
CA VAL A 44 -5.66 2.07 -10.18
C VAL A 44 -4.56 2.50 -11.14
N LEU A 45 -4.64 2.13 -12.42
CA LEU A 45 -3.64 2.55 -13.42
C LEU A 45 -3.55 4.07 -13.55
N LYS A 46 -4.69 4.76 -13.58
CA LYS A 46 -4.74 6.22 -13.62
C LYS A 46 -4.02 6.85 -12.42
N ILE A 47 -4.25 6.35 -11.21
CA ILE A 47 -3.52 6.81 -10.01
C ILE A 47 -2.01 6.64 -10.19
N LEU A 48 -1.55 5.53 -10.77
CA LEU A 48 -0.12 5.30 -11.02
C LEU A 48 0.44 6.24 -12.09
N GLU A 49 -0.30 6.46 -13.19
CA GLU A 49 0.07 7.39 -14.26
C GLU A 49 0.19 8.83 -13.75
N ASP A 50 -0.77 9.28 -12.95
CA ASP A 50 -0.80 10.62 -12.37
C ASP A 50 0.40 10.88 -11.43
N ASN A 51 1.02 9.82 -10.91
CA ASN A 51 2.18 9.88 -10.01
C ASN A 51 3.49 9.39 -10.65
N ALA A 52 3.50 9.10 -11.96
CA ALA A 52 4.64 8.47 -12.63
C ALA A 52 5.90 9.35 -12.69
N ASN A 53 5.74 10.68 -12.63
CA ASN A 53 6.83 11.65 -12.74
C ASN A 53 7.40 12.10 -11.37
N GLU A 54 6.97 11.49 -10.28
CA GLU A 54 7.48 11.81 -8.95
C GLU A 54 8.98 11.45 -8.81
N GLU A 55 9.78 12.33 -8.23
CA GLU A 55 11.21 12.02 -7.99
C GLU A 55 11.40 11.00 -6.86
N SER A 56 10.46 10.96 -5.90
CA SER A 56 10.56 10.12 -4.71
C SER A 56 9.18 9.79 -4.17
N LEU A 57 8.76 8.55 -4.38
CA LEU A 57 7.44 8.03 -4.07
C LEU A 57 7.54 6.62 -3.47
N VAL A 58 6.65 6.31 -2.53
CA VAL A 58 6.36 4.94 -2.08
C VAL A 58 4.86 4.70 -2.16
N TYR A 59 4.46 3.60 -2.78
CA TYR A 59 3.08 3.14 -2.76
C TYR A 59 2.81 2.30 -1.52
N VAL A 60 1.68 2.55 -0.87
CA VAL A 60 1.16 1.70 0.20
C VAL A 60 -0.17 1.12 -0.26
N THR A 61 -0.28 -0.20 -0.27
CA THR A 61 -1.52 -0.90 -0.64
C THR A 61 -2.16 -1.55 0.56
N ILE A 62 -3.48 -1.36 0.69
CA ILE A 62 -4.29 -1.93 1.77
C ILE A 62 -5.38 -2.79 1.13
N ALA A 63 -5.21 -4.10 1.23
CA ALA A 63 -6.16 -5.06 0.68
C ALA A 63 -6.12 -6.37 1.48
N GLY A 64 -7.31 -6.89 1.78
CA GLY A 64 -7.49 -8.21 2.39
C GLY A 64 -8.01 -9.25 1.38
N ARG A 65 -8.23 -10.47 1.88
CA ARG A 65 -8.73 -11.65 1.15
C ARG A 65 -7.82 -12.05 -0.01
N SER A 66 -8.27 -11.85 -1.24
CA SER A 66 -7.45 -12.05 -2.44
C SER A 66 -6.79 -10.71 -2.76
N ASN A 67 -5.58 -10.49 -2.23
CA ASN A 67 -4.84 -9.25 -2.43
C ASN A 67 -4.23 -9.18 -3.84
N ALA A 68 -5.06 -8.83 -4.83
CA ALA A 68 -4.59 -8.51 -6.17
C ALA A 68 -3.99 -7.10 -6.26
N LEU A 69 -4.44 -6.17 -5.40
CA LEU A 69 -4.06 -4.75 -5.48
C LEU A 69 -2.55 -4.55 -5.35
N SER A 70 -1.92 -5.23 -4.38
CA SER A 70 -0.50 -5.03 -4.09
C SER A 70 0.39 -5.50 -5.24
N GLY A 71 0.12 -6.70 -5.77
CA GLY A 71 0.83 -7.20 -6.95
C GLY A 71 0.53 -6.39 -8.20
N PHE A 72 -0.71 -5.90 -8.37
CA PHE A 72 -1.08 -5.07 -9.51
C PHE A 72 -0.32 -3.73 -9.50
N VAL A 73 -0.24 -3.06 -8.35
CA VAL A 73 0.54 -1.82 -8.20
C VAL A 73 2.03 -2.10 -8.40
N GLY A 74 2.58 -3.12 -7.74
CA GLY A 74 4.00 -3.48 -7.86
C GLY A 74 4.42 -3.93 -9.27
N ALA A 75 3.48 -4.42 -10.09
CA ALA A 75 3.76 -4.82 -11.48
C ALA A 75 3.73 -3.64 -12.46
N ASN A 76 3.09 -2.53 -12.09
CA ASN A 76 2.86 -1.37 -12.95
C ASN A 76 3.58 -0.11 -12.43
N SER A 77 4.56 -0.28 -11.54
CA SER A 77 5.32 0.83 -10.97
C SER A 77 6.79 0.49 -10.82
N GLU A 78 7.65 1.50 -11.03
CA GLU A 78 9.08 1.43 -10.69
C GLU A 78 9.37 1.82 -9.24
N PHE A 79 8.38 2.38 -8.54
CA PHE A 79 8.52 2.81 -7.15
C PHE A 79 8.28 1.65 -6.17
N PRO A 80 8.91 1.68 -4.97
CA PRO A 80 8.66 0.68 -3.94
C PRO A 80 7.17 0.58 -3.62
N THR A 81 6.67 -0.65 -3.55
CA THR A 81 5.30 -0.96 -3.13
C THR A 81 5.31 -1.72 -1.81
N ILE A 82 4.66 -1.16 -0.80
CA ILE A 82 4.48 -1.76 0.52
C ILE A 82 3.02 -2.16 0.70
N ALA A 83 2.78 -3.44 0.93
CA ALA A 83 1.48 -3.93 1.33
C ALA A 83 1.35 -3.96 2.85
N CYS A 84 0.29 -3.31 3.36
CA CYS A 84 -0.11 -3.32 4.76
C CYS A 84 -1.53 -3.88 4.85
N PRO A 85 -1.69 -5.22 4.89
CA PRO A 85 -3.01 -5.84 4.83
C PRO A 85 -3.81 -5.57 6.13
N PRO A 86 -5.10 -5.21 6.02
CA PRO A 86 -5.97 -5.05 7.19
C PRO A 86 -6.36 -6.43 7.73
N PHE A 87 -6.62 -6.54 9.03
CA PHE A 87 -7.18 -7.76 9.63
C PHE A 87 -7.91 -7.47 10.95
N THR A 88 -8.96 -8.26 11.24
CA THR A 88 -9.73 -8.14 12.50
C THR A 88 -9.25 -9.06 13.61
N ASP A 89 -8.65 -10.20 13.24
CA ASP A 89 -8.12 -11.19 14.17
C ASP A 89 -6.95 -11.97 13.54
N LYS A 90 -6.39 -12.93 14.29
CA LYS A 90 -5.24 -13.72 13.84
C LYS A 90 -5.57 -14.67 12.69
N THR A 91 -6.82 -15.13 12.57
CA THR A 91 -7.23 -16.03 11.49
C THR A 91 -7.33 -15.24 10.19
N ASP A 92 -7.99 -14.09 10.21
CA ASP A 92 -8.09 -13.17 9.08
C ASP A 92 -6.70 -12.64 8.65
N MET A 93 -5.84 -12.34 9.64
CA MET A 93 -4.44 -11.99 9.40
C MET A 93 -3.71 -13.06 8.59
N MET A 94 -3.86 -14.35 8.94
CA MET A 94 -3.20 -15.43 8.19
C MET A 94 -3.70 -15.53 6.75
N VAL A 95 -4.99 -15.28 6.49
CA VAL A 95 -5.54 -15.24 5.14
C VAL A 95 -4.90 -14.08 4.35
N ASN A 96 -4.90 -12.88 4.94
CA ASN A 96 -4.51 -11.66 4.23
C ASN A 96 -2.99 -11.60 4.01
N ILE A 97 -2.18 -12.09 4.95
CA ILE A 97 -0.73 -12.21 4.80
C ILE A 97 -0.36 -13.15 3.65
N ASN A 98 -0.94 -14.36 3.62
CA ASN A 98 -0.60 -15.34 2.60
C ASN A 98 -0.93 -14.82 1.19
N SER A 99 -1.97 -14.00 1.05
CA SER A 99 -2.33 -13.36 -0.21
C SER A 99 -1.35 -12.25 -0.66
N THR A 100 -0.45 -11.81 0.21
CA THR A 100 0.49 -10.70 -0.01
C THR A 100 1.94 -11.16 -0.16
N LEU A 101 2.33 -12.25 0.52
CA LEU A 101 3.73 -12.68 0.60
C LEU A 101 4.31 -13.26 -0.69
N GLN A 102 3.50 -13.97 -1.47
CA GLN A 102 3.99 -14.69 -2.65
C GLN A 102 3.74 -13.90 -3.92
N MET A 103 4.78 -13.20 -4.39
CA MET A 103 4.75 -12.48 -5.65
C MET A 103 5.55 -13.19 -6.74
N PRO A 104 5.12 -13.09 -8.01
CA PRO A 104 5.86 -13.64 -9.13
C PRO A 104 7.17 -12.88 -9.34
N SER A 105 8.10 -13.52 -10.06
CA SER A 105 9.38 -12.92 -10.44
C SER A 105 9.20 -11.52 -11.05
N LYS A 106 10.09 -10.60 -10.69
CA LYS A 106 10.11 -9.21 -11.17
C LYS A 106 8.93 -8.32 -10.71
N THR A 107 8.12 -8.76 -9.75
CA THR A 107 7.04 -7.96 -9.15
C THR A 107 7.21 -7.86 -7.63
N PRO A 108 8.25 -7.18 -7.12
CA PRO A 108 8.52 -7.15 -5.68
C PRO A 108 7.46 -6.34 -4.92
N VAL A 109 6.96 -6.90 -3.83
CA VAL A 109 6.10 -6.21 -2.86
C VAL A 109 6.63 -6.46 -1.46
N LEU A 110 6.79 -5.38 -0.69
CA LEU A 110 7.23 -5.44 0.70
C LEU A 110 6.01 -5.64 1.60
N THR A 111 6.00 -6.64 2.47
CA THR A 111 4.88 -6.83 3.42
C THR A 111 5.25 -6.28 4.79
N VAL A 112 4.46 -5.32 5.30
CA VAL A 112 4.62 -4.77 6.66
C VAL A 112 3.27 -4.79 7.37
N LEU A 113 3.15 -5.56 8.44
CA LEU A 113 1.86 -5.84 9.08
C LEU A 113 1.39 -4.74 10.02
N ASP A 114 2.32 -4.14 10.75
CA ASP A 114 2.00 -3.11 11.73
C ASP A 114 1.97 -1.74 11.04
N PRO A 115 0.86 -0.98 11.13
CA PRO A 115 0.74 0.33 10.49
C PRO A 115 1.82 1.35 10.88
N GLY A 116 2.25 1.35 12.15
CA GLY A 116 3.32 2.26 12.61
C GLY A 116 4.68 1.88 12.04
N ASN A 117 4.97 0.57 11.97
CA ASN A 117 6.17 0.07 11.29
C ASN A 117 6.12 0.31 9.78
N CYS A 118 4.93 0.33 9.15
CA CYS A 118 4.79 0.70 7.75
C CYS A 118 5.28 2.13 7.52
N ALA A 119 4.77 3.09 8.30
CA ALA A 119 5.22 4.48 8.24
C ALA A 119 6.72 4.63 8.57
N THR A 120 7.22 3.92 9.59
CA THR A 120 8.65 3.92 9.95
C THR A 120 9.53 3.35 8.84
N ALA A 121 9.09 2.30 8.14
CA ALA A 121 9.81 1.73 7.02
C ALA A 121 9.91 2.73 5.86
N ILE A 122 8.84 3.48 5.60
CA ILE A 122 8.82 4.54 4.59
C ILE A 122 9.78 5.68 4.96
N SER A 123 9.78 6.11 6.22
CA SER A 123 10.74 7.11 6.73
C SER A 123 12.18 6.68 6.44
N ARG A 124 12.51 5.40 6.68
CA ARG A 124 13.83 4.83 6.38
C ARG A 124 14.14 4.76 4.89
N ILE A 125 13.14 4.49 4.05
CA ILE A 125 13.29 4.53 2.58
C ILE A 125 13.63 5.95 2.12
N PHE A 126 12.93 6.96 2.64
CA PHE A 126 13.19 8.37 2.33
C PHE A 126 14.39 8.95 3.07
N LYS A 127 14.92 8.26 4.09
CA LYS A 127 16.00 8.69 4.97
C LYS A 127 15.67 9.96 5.76
N VAL A 128 14.47 9.98 6.34
CA VAL A 128 13.93 11.06 7.19
C VAL A 128 13.45 10.54 8.54
#